data_AF-A0A1G3QX93-F1
#
_entry.id   AF-A0A1G3QX93-F1
#
_cell.length_a   1.000
_cell.length_b   1.000
_cell.length_c   1.000
_cell.angle_alpha   90.00
_cell.angle_beta   90.00
_cell.angle_gamma   90.00
#
_symmetry.space_group_name_H-M   'P 1'
#
loop_
_entity.id
_entity.type
_entity.pdbx_description
1 polymer ?
#
loop_
_entity_poly.entity_id
_entity_poly.type
_entity_poly.pdbx_seq_one_letter_code
_entity_poly.pdbx_strand_id
1 'polypeptide(L)'
;MKPKRRWISINIILFTFIISFSISLISREFRYLPMDLEKISTYDNDRVVFQRVEQSTDLARDNSFESLLIIKNRKTYLMMDGYDSPYLANIRKIKIAIQKIYGENENDLIWTNKLNGKPDFVQVMERRIQLMKNANEEFVSTNFGTFYKSIRDKFIKEHVEKFHQLMKNRGESDFYVDTKQLPRPLYLADVVGYKDKYSTIAKARAMDGTTYSCEDTDGDGITETFMADGNDGFSWGYKSGPNLILIYKNTDKDIETLIGKLANEAVYGSVGEEKEMIETFPKERDIDDLVKWLTPKNPNFK
;
A
#
# COMPACT_ATOMS: atom_id res chain seq x y z
N MET A 1 3.74 38.23 -47.19
CA MET A 1 3.68 36.80 -46.79
C MET A 1 4.40 36.55 -45.45
N LYS A 2 3.77 36.80 -44.28
CA LYS A 2 4.30 36.39 -42.96
C LYS A 2 3.27 35.95 -41.88
N PRO A 3 1.96 35.71 -42.13
CA PRO A 3 1.06 35.29 -41.04
C PRO A 3 1.12 33.78 -40.72
N LYS A 4 1.37 32.90 -41.71
CA LYS A 4 1.27 31.44 -41.52
C LYS A 4 2.24 30.86 -40.48
N ARG A 5 3.47 31.39 -40.37
CA ARG A 5 4.45 30.89 -39.37
C ARG A 5 4.05 31.19 -37.93
N ARG A 6 3.40 32.33 -37.65
CA ARG A 6 2.95 32.70 -36.30
C ARG A 6 1.82 31.80 -35.81
N TRP A 7 0.88 31.44 -36.67
CA TRP A 7 -0.21 30.52 -36.34
C TRP A 7 0.29 29.10 -36.06
N ILE A 8 1.31 28.64 -36.79
CA ILE A 8 1.91 27.31 -36.54
C ILE A 8 2.62 27.30 -35.17
N SER A 9 3.40 28.32 -34.84
CA SER A 9 4.06 28.40 -33.52
C SER A 9 3.08 28.50 -32.35
N ILE A 10 1.97 29.21 -32.51
CA ILE A 10 0.93 29.31 -31.46
C ILE A 10 0.23 27.96 -31.25
N ASN A 11 -0.10 27.24 -32.32
CA ASN A 11 -0.70 25.91 -32.22
C ASN A 11 0.25 24.89 -31.60
N ILE A 12 1.56 24.94 -31.92
CA ILE A 12 2.55 24.06 -31.30
C ILE A 12 2.65 24.32 -29.80
N ILE A 13 2.73 25.59 -29.38
CA ILE A 13 2.81 25.96 -27.96
C ILE A 13 1.56 25.50 -27.21
N LEU A 14 0.37 25.72 -27.78
CA LEU A 14 -0.90 25.28 -27.20
C LEU A 14 -0.97 23.75 -27.08
N PHE A 15 -0.51 23.03 -28.09
CA PHE A 15 -0.47 21.56 -28.09
C PHE A 15 0.51 21.02 -27.04
N THR A 16 1.70 21.61 -26.89
CA THR A 16 2.63 21.26 -25.81
C THR A 16 2.08 21.62 -24.42
N PHE A 17 1.32 22.71 -24.29
CA PHE A 17 0.70 23.09 -23.02
C PHE A 17 -0.42 22.11 -22.61
N ILE A 18 -1.22 21.65 -23.58
CA ILE A 18 -2.27 20.65 -23.37
C ILE A 18 -1.67 19.27 -23.01
N ILE A 19 -0.58 18.87 -23.67
CA ILE A 19 0.13 17.62 -23.32
C ILE A 19 0.76 17.71 -21.92
N SER A 20 1.30 18.87 -21.54
CA SER A 20 1.92 19.06 -20.23
C SER A 20 0.90 19.02 -19.08
N PHE A 21 -0.34 19.47 -19.31
CA PHE A 21 -1.42 19.42 -18.32
C PHE A 21 -2.10 18.06 -18.18
N SER A 22 -2.05 17.21 -19.21
CA SER A 22 -2.72 15.90 -19.21
C SER A 22 -1.92 14.79 -18.52
N ILE A 23 -0.66 15.06 -18.13
CA ILE A 23 0.18 14.09 -17.41
C ILE A 23 -0.17 14.01 -15.91
N SER A 24 -0.92 14.99 -15.37
CA SER A 24 -1.18 15.10 -13.93
C SER A 24 -2.43 14.36 -13.41
N LEU A 25 -3.23 13.74 -14.30
CA LEU A 25 -4.50 13.09 -13.95
C LEU A 25 -4.47 11.55 -13.99
N ILE A 26 -3.31 10.96 -14.20
CA ILE A 26 -3.17 9.50 -14.17
C ILE A 26 -2.95 9.09 -12.71
N SER A 27 -4.02 8.58 -12.07
CA SER A 27 -3.87 7.73 -10.88
C SER A 27 -2.83 6.66 -11.23
N ARG A 28 -1.78 6.56 -10.42
CA ARG A 28 -0.62 5.74 -10.72
C ARG A 28 -1.02 4.28 -10.52
N GLU A 29 -1.55 3.63 -11.57
CA GLU A 29 -1.88 2.20 -11.52
C GLU A 29 -0.62 1.42 -11.15
N PHE A 30 -0.65 0.85 -9.95
CA PHE A 30 0.47 0.10 -9.44
C PHE A 30 0.49 -1.26 -10.15
N ARG A 31 1.48 -1.46 -11.02
CA ARG A 31 1.63 -2.75 -11.70
C ARG A 31 2.25 -3.75 -10.74
N TYR A 32 1.46 -4.70 -10.29
CA TYR A 32 1.93 -5.84 -9.51
C TYR A 32 1.83 -7.14 -10.31
N LEU A 33 2.58 -8.14 -9.86
CA LEU A 33 2.48 -9.52 -10.30
C LEU A 33 2.13 -10.37 -9.06
N PRO A 34 1.14 -11.27 -9.14
CA PRO A 34 0.93 -12.27 -8.10
C PRO A 34 2.22 -13.08 -7.87
N MET A 35 2.50 -13.43 -6.62
CA MET A 35 3.70 -14.19 -6.28
C MET A 35 3.74 -15.53 -7.01
N ASP A 36 4.87 -15.79 -7.67
CA ASP A 36 5.10 -17.02 -8.43
C ASP A 36 6.47 -17.59 -8.06
N LEU A 37 6.47 -18.79 -7.48
CA LEU A 37 7.68 -19.47 -7.00
C LEU A 37 8.69 -19.77 -8.12
N GLU A 38 8.22 -19.91 -9.37
CA GLU A 38 9.08 -20.22 -10.51
C GLU A 38 9.89 -19.01 -10.99
N LYS A 39 9.41 -17.80 -10.65
CA LYS A 39 9.99 -16.51 -11.06
C LYS A 39 10.84 -15.86 -9.98
N ILE A 40 11.05 -16.53 -8.85
CA ILE A 40 11.90 -16.04 -7.77
C ILE A 40 13.34 -15.88 -8.26
N SER A 41 13.90 -14.70 -8.02
CA SER A 41 15.28 -14.33 -8.36
C SER A 41 16.32 -15.16 -7.62
N THR A 42 16.21 -15.29 -6.29
CA THR A 42 17.17 -15.99 -5.43
C THR A 42 16.52 -16.72 -4.27
N TYR A 43 17.02 -17.92 -3.94
CA TYR A 43 16.53 -18.73 -2.81
C TYR A 43 17.48 -18.79 -1.62
N ASP A 44 18.67 -18.19 -1.73
CA ASP A 44 19.72 -18.31 -0.72
C ASP A 44 19.51 -17.38 0.49
N ASN A 45 18.70 -16.34 0.32
CA ASN A 45 18.41 -15.38 1.38
C ASN A 45 17.07 -15.71 2.04
N ASP A 46 17.09 -15.88 3.35
CA ASP A 46 15.88 -16.04 4.15
C ASP A 46 15.05 -14.76 4.10
N ARG A 47 13.74 -14.88 3.89
CA ARG A 47 12.83 -13.73 3.84
C ARG A 47 11.38 -14.11 4.00
N VAL A 48 10.58 -13.09 4.33
CA VAL A 48 9.12 -13.14 4.32
C VAL A 48 8.64 -12.03 3.41
N VAL A 49 7.64 -12.35 2.60
CA VAL A 49 6.99 -11.42 1.67
C VAL A 49 5.50 -11.61 1.79
N PHE A 50 4.76 -10.50 1.82
CA PHE A 50 3.31 -10.50 1.91
C PHE A 50 2.71 -9.62 0.81
N GLN A 51 1.70 -10.14 0.12
CA GLN A 51 0.96 -9.41 -0.91
C GLN A 51 -0.53 -9.68 -0.74
N ARG A 52 -1.29 -8.62 -0.53
CA ARG A 52 -2.75 -8.60 -0.51
C ARG A 52 -3.23 -7.59 -1.54
N VAL A 53 -4.11 -8.02 -2.42
CA VAL A 53 -4.72 -7.14 -3.41
C VAL A 53 -6.22 -7.34 -3.42
N GLU A 54 -6.94 -6.23 -3.41
CA GLU A 54 -8.39 -6.19 -3.49
C GLU A 54 -8.84 -5.09 -4.48
N GLN A 55 -9.23 -5.48 -5.69
CA GLN A 55 -9.68 -4.56 -6.73
C GLN A 55 -10.82 -5.16 -7.57
N SER A 56 -11.94 -4.46 -7.65
CA SER A 56 -13.15 -4.96 -8.31
C SER A 56 -13.19 -4.75 -9.83
N THR A 57 -12.22 -4.04 -10.43
CA THR A 57 -12.43 -3.42 -11.76
C THR A 57 -11.71 -4.06 -12.96
N ASP A 58 -10.65 -4.86 -12.78
CA ASP A 58 -9.92 -5.48 -13.90
C ASP A 58 -10.25 -6.97 -14.07
N LEU A 59 -11.03 -7.32 -15.10
CA LEU A 59 -11.39 -8.71 -15.44
C LEU A 59 -10.21 -9.52 -16.03
N ALA A 60 -9.16 -8.84 -16.51
CA ALA A 60 -8.02 -9.50 -17.13
C ALA A 60 -7.17 -10.24 -16.09
N ARG A 61 -7.15 -9.77 -14.84
CA ARG A 61 -6.28 -10.26 -13.77
C ARG A 61 -7.08 -10.66 -12.55
N ASP A 62 -6.50 -11.54 -11.76
CA ASP A 62 -7.00 -11.77 -10.42
C ASP A 62 -6.62 -10.57 -9.57
N ASN A 63 -7.60 -10.04 -8.89
CA ASN A 63 -7.50 -8.82 -8.12
C ASN A 63 -8.03 -9.01 -6.70
N SER A 64 -8.36 -10.24 -6.28
CA SER A 64 -8.83 -10.53 -4.92
C SER A 64 -8.09 -11.73 -4.36
N PHE A 65 -6.83 -11.52 -3.99
CA PHE A 65 -6.00 -12.58 -3.44
C PHE A 65 -5.05 -12.05 -2.36
N GLU A 66 -4.70 -12.94 -1.44
CA GLU A 66 -3.73 -12.71 -0.38
C GLU A 66 -2.68 -13.82 -0.47
N SER A 67 -1.41 -13.47 -0.33
CA SER A 67 -0.30 -14.38 -0.51
C SER A 67 0.81 -14.09 0.48
N LEU A 68 1.29 -15.14 1.12
CA LEU A 68 2.39 -15.13 2.08
C LEU A 68 3.48 -16.07 1.55
N LEU A 69 4.63 -15.50 1.20
CA LEU A 69 5.82 -16.22 0.79
C LEU A 69 6.85 -16.18 1.90
N ILE A 70 7.37 -17.36 2.26
CA ILE A 70 8.45 -17.51 3.21
C ILE A 70 9.57 -18.28 2.52
N ILE A 71 10.77 -17.74 2.52
CA ILE A 71 11.99 -18.43 2.12
C ILE A 71 12.79 -18.68 3.39
N LYS A 72 13.04 -19.94 3.72
CA LYS A 72 13.85 -20.33 4.87
C LYS A 72 14.73 -21.51 4.51
N ASN A 73 16.04 -21.39 4.70
CA ASN A 73 17.01 -22.45 4.44
C ASN A 73 16.85 -23.06 3.03
N ARG A 74 16.71 -22.22 2.00
CA ARG A 74 16.47 -22.61 0.59
C ARG A 74 15.15 -23.34 0.29
N LYS A 75 14.28 -23.49 1.29
CA LYS A 75 12.90 -23.95 1.12
C LYS A 75 11.97 -22.76 1.02
N THR A 76 11.08 -22.79 0.05
CA THR A 76 10.07 -21.76 -0.17
C THR A 76 8.69 -22.30 0.16
N TYR A 77 7.96 -21.54 0.95
CA TYR A 77 6.60 -21.84 1.37
C TYR A 77 5.73 -20.69 0.86
N LEU A 78 4.85 -20.98 -0.09
CA LEU A 78 3.83 -20.05 -0.56
C LEU A 78 2.49 -20.52 -0.03
N MET A 79 1.78 -19.65 0.68
CA MET A 79 0.40 -19.84 1.10
C MET A 79 -0.43 -18.73 0.50
N MET A 80 -1.63 -19.05 0.01
CA MET A 80 -2.54 -18.08 -0.57
C MET A 80 -3.95 -18.26 -0.03
N ASP A 81 -4.71 -17.17 0.00
CA ASP A 81 -6.16 -17.08 0.22
C ASP A 81 -6.77 -16.38 -1.01
N GLY A 82 -7.94 -16.85 -1.44
CA GLY A 82 -8.56 -16.43 -2.70
C GLY A 82 -7.88 -17.01 -3.95
N TYR A 83 -7.16 -18.13 -3.84
CA TYR A 83 -6.47 -18.73 -4.98
C TYR A 83 -7.46 -19.32 -5.99
N ASP A 84 -7.52 -18.72 -7.18
CA ASP A 84 -8.17 -19.32 -8.34
C ASP A 84 -7.15 -19.92 -9.30
N SER A 85 -7.44 -21.15 -9.77
CA SER A 85 -6.61 -21.79 -10.79
C SER A 85 -6.66 -21.00 -12.10
N PRO A 86 -5.52 -20.54 -12.66
CA PRO A 86 -5.50 -19.75 -13.90
C PRO A 86 -6.16 -20.46 -15.09
N TYR A 87 -6.04 -21.79 -15.12
CA TYR A 87 -6.66 -22.61 -16.16
C TYR A 87 -8.20 -22.59 -16.07
N LEU A 88 -8.74 -22.77 -14.86
CA LEU A 88 -10.19 -22.74 -14.64
C LEU A 88 -10.76 -21.34 -14.85
N ALA A 89 -10.06 -20.31 -14.38
CA ALA A 89 -10.43 -18.92 -14.63
C ALA A 89 -10.51 -18.63 -16.13
N ASN A 90 -9.55 -19.08 -16.94
CA ASN A 90 -9.59 -18.92 -18.40
C ASN A 90 -10.77 -19.65 -19.06
N ILE A 91 -11.10 -20.86 -18.61
CA ILE A 91 -12.30 -21.57 -19.11
C ILE A 91 -13.57 -20.79 -18.76
N ARG A 92 -13.69 -20.26 -17.54
CA ARG A 92 -14.83 -19.45 -17.12
C ARG A 92 -14.94 -18.17 -17.95
N LYS A 93 -13.82 -17.47 -18.22
CA LYS A 93 -13.76 -16.32 -19.12
C LYS A 93 -14.31 -16.64 -20.51
N ILE A 94 -13.85 -17.75 -21.11
CA ILE A 94 -14.34 -18.19 -22.43
C ILE A 94 -15.84 -18.50 -22.38
N LYS A 95 -16.30 -19.18 -21.32
CA LYS A 95 -17.72 -19.54 -21.14
C LYS A 95 -18.60 -18.29 -21.04
N ILE A 96 -18.21 -17.31 -20.24
CA ILE A 96 -18.92 -16.03 -20.07
C ILE A 96 -18.98 -15.27 -21.39
N ALA A 97 -17.86 -15.21 -22.12
CA ALA A 97 -17.81 -14.57 -23.44
C ALA A 97 -18.76 -15.23 -24.46
N ILE A 98 -18.84 -16.56 -24.47
CA ILE A 98 -19.80 -17.31 -25.31
C ILE A 98 -21.24 -17.02 -24.89
N GLN A 99 -21.51 -16.98 -23.58
CA GLN A 99 -22.84 -16.77 -23.02
C GLN A 99 -23.30 -15.30 -23.05
N LYS A 100 -22.42 -14.37 -23.43
CA LYS A 100 -22.67 -12.91 -23.45
C LYS A 100 -23.20 -12.39 -22.11
N ILE A 101 -22.71 -12.95 -21.01
CA ILE A 101 -23.03 -12.47 -19.67
C ILE A 101 -22.14 -11.25 -19.43
N TYR A 102 -22.74 -10.06 -19.45
CA TYR A 102 -22.06 -8.79 -19.18
C TYR A 102 -22.80 -8.10 -18.02
N GLY A 103 -22.06 -7.71 -16.99
CA GLY A 103 -22.64 -7.03 -15.82
C GLY A 103 -21.74 -7.08 -14.59
N GLU A 104 -22.23 -6.52 -13.48
CA GLU A 104 -21.48 -6.38 -12.22
C GLU A 104 -21.01 -7.74 -11.64
N ASN A 105 -21.73 -8.83 -11.93
CA ASN A 105 -21.40 -10.17 -11.47
C ASN A 105 -20.38 -10.91 -12.35
N GLU A 106 -19.88 -10.31 -13.43
CA GLU A 106 -18.95 -10.96 -14.36
C GLU A 106 -17.66 -11.39 -13.66
N ASN A 107 -17.15 -10.53 -12.76
CA ASN A 107 -15.93 -10.76 -12.02
C ASN A 107 -16.06 -11.95 -11.05
N ASP A 108 -17.21 -12.06 -10.37
CA ASP A 108 -17.52 -13.13 -9.42
C ASP A 108 -17.75 -14.48 -10.09
N LEU A 109 -18.16 -14.48 -11.37
CA LEU A 109 -18.30 -15.70 -12.16
C LEU A 109 -16.95 -16.23 -12.68
N ILE A 110 -15.94 -15.37 -12.82
CA ILE A 110 -14.59 -15.75 -13.25
C ILE A 110 -13.76 -16.19 -12.03
N TRP A 111 -13.71 -15.32 -11.01
CA TRP A 111 -12.93 -15.49 -9.79
C TRP A 111 -13.87 -15.88 -8.67
N THR A 112 -13.92 -17.19 -8.43
CA THR A 112 -14.90 -17.80 -7.52
C THR A 112 -14.43 -17.77 -6.09
N ASN A 113 -13.12 -17.82 -5.86
CA ASN A 113 -12.57 -17.80 -4.52
C ASN A 113 -12.40 -16.34 -4.11
N LYS A 114 -12.91 -16.00 -2.93
CA LYS A 114 -12.85 -14.66 -2.36
C LYS A 114 -12.06 -14.71 -1.07
N LEU A 115 -11.43 -13.60 -0.74
CA LEU A 115 -10.71 -13.41 0.51
C LEU A 115 -11.63 -13.67 1.70
N ASN A 116 -11.31 -14.69 2.49
CA ASN A 116 -12.06 -15.04 3.69
C ASN A 116 -11.17 -15.12 4.95
N GLY A 117 -9.89 -14.77 4.81
CA GLY A 117 -8.89 -14.79 5.87
C GLY A 117 -8.33 -16.18 6.16
N LYS A 118 -8.67 -17.20 5.36
CA LYS A 118 -8.18 -18.57 5.50
C LYS A 118 -7.44 -18.99 4.23
N PRO A 119 -6.25 -19.59 4.36
CA PRO A 119 -5.51 -20.03 3.19
C PRO A 119 -6.21 -21.22 2.53
N ASP A 120 -6.41 -21.14 1.21
CA ASP A 120 -6.99 -22.18 0.36
C ASP A 120 -5.95 -22.93 -0.47
N PHE A 121 -4.74 -22.36 -0.60
CA PHE A 121 -3.65 -22.92 -1.37
C PHE A 121 -2.33 -22.91 -0.62
N VAL A 122 -1.56 -23.99 -0.79
CA VAL A 122 -0.19 -24.09 -0.31
C VAL A 122 0.72 -24.76 -1.33
N GLN A 123 1.91 -24.19 -1.52
CA GLN A 123 2.96 -24.76 -2.34
C GLN A 123 4.29 -24.68 -1.60
N VAL A 124 4.95 -25.83 -1.49
CA VAL A 124 6.28 -25.93 -0.88
C VAL A 124 7.25 -26.44 -1.92
N MET A 125 8.34 -25.71 -2.10
CA MET A 125 9.42 -26.06 -3.01
C MET A 125 10.76 -26.03 -2.27
N GLU A 126 11.67 -26.89 -2.68
CA GLU A 126 13.09 -26.79 -2.34
C GLU A 126 13.81 -26.29 -3.59
N ARG A 127 14.19 -25.02 -3.60
CA ARG A 127 14.59 -24.28 -4.81
C ARG A 127 13.52 -24.40 -5.90
N ARG A 128 13.79 -25.17 -6.95
CA ARG A 128 12.89 -25.40 -8.11
C ARG A 128 12.17 -26.76 -8.06
N ILE A 129 12.42 -27.57 -7.04
CA ILE A 129 11.82 -28.89 -6.90
C ILE A 129 10.56 -28.76 -6.05
N GLN A 130 9.40 -29.09 -6.62
CA GLN A 130 8.14 -29.07 -5.89
C GLN A 130 8.06 -30.26 -4.93
N LEU A 131 7.91 -29.97 -3.63
CA LEU A 131 7.75 -30.97 -2.58
C LEU A 131 6.28 -31.22 -2.26
N MET A 132 5.48 -30.14 -2.24
CA MET A 132 4.06 -30.21 -1.94
C MET A 132 3.32 -29.13 -2.73
N LYS A 133 2.11 -29.48 -3.19
CA LYS A 133 1.14 -28.53 -3.73
C LYS A 133 -0.25 -29.03 -3.37
N ASN A 134 -1.04 -28.22 -2.68
CA ASN A 134 -2.42 -28.53 -2.34
C ASN A 134 -3.28 -27.28 -2.48
N ALA A 135 -4.46 -27.43 -3.07
CA ALA A 135 -5.44 -26.37 -3.33
C ALA A 135 -6.80 -26.68 -2.69
N ASN A 136 -6.84 -27.59 -1.71
CA ASN A 136 -8.03 -27.91 -0.94
C ASN A 136 -8.07 -27.04 0.33
N GLU A 137 -9.03 -26.12 0.39
CA GLU A 137 -9.22 -25.20 1.52
C GLU A 137 -9.33 -25.90 2.87
N GLU A 138 -10.08 -27.00 2.96
CA GLU A 138 -10.28 -27.70 4.25
C GLU A 138 -8.94 -28.23 4.79
N PHE A 139 -8.13 -28.82 3.91
CA PHE A 139 -6.81 -29.32 4.27
C PHE A 139 -5.85 -28.18 4.63
N VAL A 140 -5.81 -27.12 3.83
CA VAL A 140 -4.83 -26.03 3.99
C VAL A 140 -5.17 -25.19 5.23
N SER A 141 -6.44 -24.80 5.39
CA SER A 141 -6.89 -24.02 6.55
C SER A 141 -6.69 -24.77 7.87
N THR A 142 -6.96 -26.08 7.91
CA THR A 142 -6.79 -26.89 9.12
C THR A 142 -5.32 -27.04 9.53
N ASN A 143 -4.43 -27.31 8.56
CA ASN A 143 -3.02 -27.59 8.87
C ASN A 143 -2.15 -26.33 8.98
N PHE A 144 -2.46 -25.29 8.20
CA PHE A 144 -1.61 -24.11 8.05
C PHE A 144 -2.29 -22.79 8.42
N GLY A 145 -3.62 -22.77 8.64
CA GLY A 145 -4.37 -21.52 8.87
C GLY A 145 -3.89 -20.71 10.08
N THR A 146 -3.64 -21.35 11.22
CA THR A 146 -3.14 -20.66 12.41
C THR A 146 -1.73 -20.11 12.20
N PHE A 147 -0.86 -20.89 11.55
CA PHE A 147 0.51 -20.47 11.24
C PHE A 147 0.51 -19.27 10.27
N TYR A 148 -0.27 -19.38 9.20
CA TYR A 148 -0.47 -18.34 8.20
C TYR A 148 -0.87 -17.01 8.84
N LYS A 149 -1.96 -17.00 9.60
CA LYS A 149 -2.48 -15.78 10.25
C LYS A 149 -1.47 -15.20 11.25
N SER A 150 -0.84 -16.05 12.07
CA SER A 150 0.14 -15.60 13.06
C SER A 150 1.37 -14.94 12.44
N ILE A 151 1.96 -15.55 11.40
CA ILE A 151 3.14 -14.98 10.73
C ILE A 151 2.77 -13.72 9.96
N ARG A 152 1.65 -13.72 9.24
CA ARG A 152 1.13 -12.55 8.53
C ARG A 152 0.96 -11.36 9.48
N ASP A 153 0.18 -11.54 10.54
CA ASP A 153 -0.15 -10.45 11.46
C ASP A 153 1.10 -9.91 12.16
N LYS A 154 2.03 -10.80 12.56
CA LYS A 154 3.31 -10.39 13.13
C LYS A 154 4.14 -9.61 12.13
N PHE A 155 4.28 -10.09 10.90
CA PHE A 155 5.10 -9.45 9.87
C PHE A 155 4.59 -8.05 9.52
N ILE A 156 3.26 -7.89 9.37
CA ILE A 156 2.66 -6.57 9.14
C ILE A 156 2.93 -5.64 10.31
N LYS A 157 2.68 -6.08 11.56
CA LYS A 157 2.89 -5.26 12.77
C LYS A 157 4.32 -4.74 12.90
N GLU A 158 5.32 -5.58 12.66
CA GLU A 158 6.74 -5.16 12.76
C GLU A 158 7.08 -4.07 11.73
N HIS A 159 6.56 -4.18 10.50
CA HIS A 159 6.78 -3.17 9.46
C HIS A 159 5.98 -1.88 9.71
N VAL A 160 4.77 -1.98 10.26
CA VAL A 160 3.96 -0.83 10.67
C VAL A 160 4.62 -0.08 11.81
N GLU A 161 5.11 -0.77 12.84
CA GLU A 161 5.84 -0.15 13.96
C GLU A 161 7.12 0.54 13.47
N LYS A 162 7.87 -0.10 12.56
CA LYS A 162 9.04 0.54 11.94
C LYS A 162 8.67 1.80 11.18
N PHE A 163 7.53 1.82 10.48
CA PHE A 163 7.03 3.02 9.82
C PHE A 163 6.62 4.12 10.83
N HIS A 164 5.98 3.77 11.95
CA HIS A 164 5.73 4.71 13.05
C HIS A 164 7.00 5.36 13.59
N GLN A 165 8.07 4.59 13.76
CA GLN A 165 9.35 5.14 14.19
C GLN A 165 9.92 6.16 13.18
N LEU A 166 9.73 5.92 11.87
CA LEU A 166 10.11 6.89 10.83
C LEU A 166 9.26 8.16 10.89
N MET A 167 7.97 8.04 11.22
CA MET A 167 7.07 9.19 11.41
C MET A 167 7.48 10.04 12.61
N LYS A 168 7.79 9.41 13.75
CA LYS A 168 8.31 10.10 14.95
C LYS A 168 9.59 10.88 14.64
N ASN A 169 10.48 10.26 13.88
CA ASN A 169 11.76 10.84 13.48
C ASN A 169 11.70 11.57 12.13
N ARG A 170 10.54 12.15 11.76
CA ARG A 170 10.32 12.85 10.47
C ARG A 170 11.31 13.98 10.14
N GLY A 171 12.03 14.50 11.14
CA GLY A 171 13.08 15.49 10.92
C GLY A 171 14.40 14.89 10.40
N GLU A 172 14.64 13.61 10.64
CA GLU A 172 15.85 12.88 10.25
C GLU A 172 15.59 11.84 9.16
N SER A 173 14.35 11.38 9.02
CA SER A 173 13.93 10.53 7.92
C SER A 173 13.56 11.37 6.70
N ASP A 174 13.79 10.86 5.48
CA ASP A 174 13.30 11.46 4.22
C ASP A 174 11.76 11.31 4.13
N PHE A 175 11.05 11.82 5.13
CA PHE A 175 9.61 11.71 5.27
C PHE A 175 8.92 12.73 4.40
N TYR A 176 7.98 12.27 3.58
CA TYR A 176 7.25 13.09 2.63
C TYR A 176 5.77 12.78 2.71
N VAL A 177 4.96 13.83 2.80
CA VAL A 177 3.49 13.74 2.81
C VAL A 177 2.92 14.62 1.72
N ASP A 178 2.00 14.07 0.94
CA ASP A 178 1.25 14.77 -0.10
C ASP A 178 -0.25 14.60 0.19
N THR A 179 -0.98 15.71 0.21
CA THR A 179 -2.43 15.74 0.44
C THR A 179 -3.13 16.38 -0.74
N LYS A 180 -4.15 15.70 -1.28
CA LYS A 180 -4.91 16.15 -2.44
C LYS A 180 -6.38 16.18 -2.14
N GLN A 181 -7.01 17.33 -2.39
CA GLN A 181 -8.45 17.46 -2.21
C GLN A 181 -9.20 16.55 -3.18
N LEU A 182 -10.16 15.79 -2.65
CA LEU A 182 -11.03 14.95 -3.45
C LEU A 182 -12.14 15.77 -4.11
N PRO A 183 -12.65 15.35 -5.29
CA PRO A 183 -13.74 16.04 -5.96
C PRO A 183 -14.97 16.15 -5.06
N ARG A 184 -15.55 17.35 -5.01
CA ARG A 184 -16.81 17.59 -4.30
C ARG A 184 -17.99 16.97 -5.07
N PRO A 185 -19.02 16.50 -4.37
CA PRO A 185 -20.24 16.04 -5.02
C PRO A 185 -20.89 17.19 -5.81
N LEU A 186 -21.46 16.86 -6.97
CA LEU A 186 -22.08 17.83 -7.87
C LEU A 186 -23.52 18.18 -7.48
N TYR A 187 -24.19 17.31 -6.71
CA TYR A 187 -25.59 17.48 -6.37
C TYR A 187 -25.76 18.34 -5.13
N LEU A 188 -26.64 19.34 -5.22
CA LEU A 188 -26.88 20.34 -4.17
C LEU A 188 -27.27 19.71 -2.82
N ALA A 189 -27.97 18.56 -2.85
CA ALA A 189 -28.36 17.80 -1.66
C ALA A 189 -27.16 17.25 -0.88
N ASP A 190 -26.10 16.85 -1.59
CA ASP A 190 -24.88 16.26 -1.00
C ASP A 190 -23.86 17.34 -0.61
N VAL A 191 -24.03 18.57 -1.10
CA VAL A 191 -23.15 19.72 -0.79
C VAL A 191 -23.44 20.31 0.58
N VAL A 192 -24.71 20.25 1.04
CA VAL A 192 -25.10 20.79 2.35
C VAL A 192 -24.57 19.88 3.46
N GLY A 193 -23.47 20.28 4.09
CA GLY A 193 -22.80 19.50 5.15
C GLY A 193 -21.60 18.67 4.67
N TYR A 194 -21.21 18.80 3.40
CA TYR A 194 -20.01 18.13 2.88
C TYR A 194 -18.75 18.70 3.54
N LYS A 195 -17.98 17.82 4.19
CA LYS A 195 -16.62 18.14 4.63
C LYS A 195 -15.65 17.84 3.52
N ASP A 196 -14.76 18.79 3.22
CA ASP A 196 -13.68 18.57 2.26
C ASP A 196 -12.86 17.36 2.69
N LYS A 197 -12.82 16.34 1.83
CA LYS A 197 -12.01 15.15 2.01
C LYS A 197 -10.70 15.29 1.26
N TYR A 198 -9.64 14.71 1.82
CA TYR A 198 -8.31 14.74 1.23
C TYR A 198 -7.80 13.32 1.12
N SER A 199 -7.38 12.94 -0.08
CA SER A 199 -6.51 11.77 -0.22
C SER A 199 -5.13 12.13 0.30
N THR A 200 -4.55 11.23 1.09
CA THR A 200 -3.27 11.44 1.75
C THR A 200 -2.31 10.33 1.35
N ILE A 201 -1.12 10.71 0.92
CA ILE A 201 -0.03 9.78 0.62
C ILE A 201 1.15 10.16 1.49
N ALA A 202 1.65 9.23 2.29
CA ALA A 202 2.88 9.41 3.05
C ALA A 202 3.94 8.41 2.60
N LYS A 203 5.20 8.85 2.57
CA LYS A 203 6.35 8.06 2.15
C LYS A 203 7.52 8.32 3.07
N ALA A 204 8.29 7.28 3.34
CA ALA A 204 9.49 7.38 4.14
C ALA A 204 10.56 6.44 3.60
N ARG A 205 11.82 6.79 3.82
CA ARG A 205 12.95 5.89 3.60
C ARG A 205 13.63 5.60 4.93
N ALA A 206 13.79 4.32 5.24
CA ALA A 206 14.56 3.86 6.39
C ALA A 206 16.07 3.87 6.09
N MET A 207 16.89 3.86 7.15
CA MET A 207 18.35 3.85 7.03
C MET A 207 18.90 2.61 6.32
N ASP A 208 18.19 1.49 6.39
CA ASP A 208 18.55 0.25 5.67
C ASP A 208 18.17 0.27 4.18
N GLY A 209 17.67 1.41 3.68
CA GLY A 209 17.27 1.58 2.29
C GLY A 209 15.85 1.11 1.99
N THR A 210 15.12 0.56 2.97
CA THR A 210 13.72 0.17 2.79
C THR A 210 12.85 1.42 2.57
N THR A 211 12.06 1.41 1.51
CA THR A 211 11.11 2.48 1.22
C THR A 211 9.71 2.04 1.65
N TYR A 212 9.05 2.89 2.43
CA TYR A 212 7.69 2.68 2.91
C TYR A 212 6.76 3.70 2.28
N SER A 213 5.52 3.30 2.02
CA SER A 213 4.45 4.23 1.67
C SER A 213 3.10 3.76 2.17
N CYS A 214 2.27 4.70 2.62
CA CYS A 214 0.86 4.49 2.90
C CYS A 214 -0.01 5.49 2.14
N GLU A 215 -1.25 5.09 1.85
CA GLU A 215 -2.23 5.91 1.15
C GLU A 215 -3.62 5.70 1.74
N ASP A 216 -4.28 6.83 2.02
CA ASP A 216 -5.71 6.99 2.27
C ASP A 216 -6.32 7.57 0.99
N THR A 217 -7.14 6.77 0.31
CA THR A 217 -7.65 7.11 -1.03
C THR A 217 -8.94 7.91 -0.96
N ASP A 218 -9.81 7.61 0.00
CA ASP A 218 -11.17 8.16 0.06
C ASP A 218 -11.35 9.28 1.11
N GLY A 219 -10.28 9.55 1.87
CA GLY A 219 -10.15 10.64 2.83
C GLY A 219 -10.97 10.42 4.10
N ASP A 220 -11.23 9.17 4.49
CA ASP A 220 -11.90 8.84 5.75
C ASP A 220 -10.93 8.67 6.95
N GLY A 221 -9.62 8.75 6.69
CA GLY A 221 -8.55 8.63 7.69
C GLY A 221 -8.10 7.19 7.95
N ILE A 222 -8.63 6.21 7.24
CA ILE A 222 -8.20 4.82 7.25
C ILE A 222 -7.14 4.64 6.16
N THR A 223 -6.21 3.70 6.36
CA THR A 223 -5.18 3.39 5.36
C THR A 223 -5.58 2.12 4.61
N GLU A 224 -5.93 2.23 3.33
CA GLU A 224 -6.27 1.06 2.50
C GLU A 224 -5.04 0.48 1.80
N THR A 225 -4.02 1.30 1.59
CA THR A 225 -2.82 0.91 0.85
C THR A 225 -1.57 1.11 1.70
N PHE A 226 -0.79 0.04 1.87
CA PHE A 226 0.49 0.06 2.59
C PHE A 226 1.52 -0.78 1.83
N MET A 227 2.68 -0.19 1.59
CA MET A 227 3.75 -0.82 0.82
C MET A 227 5.10 -0.69 1.54
N ALA A 228 5.88 -1.76 1.51
CA ALA A 228 7.27 -1.79 1.95
C ALA A 228 8.13 -2.48 0.89
N ASP A 229 9.16 -1.79 0.42
CA ASP A 229 10.11 -2.28 -0.59
C ASP A 229 11.53 -2.22 -0.05
N GLY A 230 12.13 -3.40 0.17
CA GLY A 230 13.53 -3.56 0.53
C GLY A 230 14.39 -3.42 -0.71
N ASN A 231 15.23 -2.40 -0.77
CA ASN A 231 16.11 -2.14 -1.92
C ASN A 231 17.31 -3.11 -1.98
N ASP A 232 17.06 -4.41 -1.91
CA ASP A 232 18.05 -5.50 -1.83
C ASP A 232 18.15 -6.31 -3.14
N GLY A 233 17.40 -5.91 -4.17
CA GLY A 233 17.40 -6.55 -5.49
C GLY A 233 16.57 -7.83 -5.59
N PHE A 234 15.91 -8.27 -4.51
CA PHE A 234 15.00 -9.40 -4.61
C PHE A 234 13.74 -9.03 -5.38
N SER A 235 13.33 -9.93 -6.27
CA SER A 235 12.04 -9.89 -6.96
C SER A 235 11.51 -11.30 -7.20
N TRP A 236 10.18 -11.40 -7.33
CA TRP A 236 9.48 -12.62 -7.78
C TRP A 236 9.00 -12.49 -9.23
N GLY A 237 9.66 -11.63 -10.02
CA GLY A 237 9.37 -11.43 -11.42
C GLY A 237 9.57 -9.99 -11.88
N TYR A 238 9.57 -9.80 -13.19
CA TYR A 238 9.63 -8.47 -13.78
C TYR A 238 8.37 -7.66 -13.40
N LYS A 239 8.58 -6.47 -12.80
CA LYS A 239 7.50 -5.61 -12.27
C LYS A 239 6.63 -6.30 -11.22
N SER A 240 7.27 -7.05 -10.31
CA SER A 240 6.61 -7.77 -9.23
C SER A 240 5.88 -6.86 -8.22
N GLY A 241 6.39 -5.63 -8.03
CA GLY A 241 5.92 -4.69 -7.01
C GLY A 241 6.89 -4.59 -5.82
N PRO A 242 6.46 -4.01 -4.68
CA PRO A 242 7.26 -3.87 -3.47
C PRO A 242 7.62 -5.24 -2.95
N ASN A 243 8.87 -5.45 -2.53
CA ASN A 243 9.37 -6.80 -2.34
C ASN A 243 9.28 -7.36 -0.91
N LEU A 244 8.66 -6.61 0.02
CA LEU A 244 8.39 -7.04 1.41
C LEU A 244 6.88 -7.09 1.68
N ILE A 245 6.19 -5.95 1.58
CA ILE A 245 4.75 -5.85 1.84
C ILE A 245 4.09 -5.09 0.70
N LEU A 246 3.03 -5.64 0.15
CA LEU A 246 2.10 -4.95 -0.74
C LEU A 246 0.69 -5.20 -0.23
N ILE A 247 0.06 -4.18 0.33
CA ILE A 247 -1.37 -4.18 0.65
C ILE A 247 -1.99 -3.10 -0.21
N TYR A 248 -2.91 -3.49 -1.09
CA TYR A 248 -3.49 -2.58 -2.07
C TYR A 248 -5.01 -2.59 -1.98
N LYS A 249 -5.58 -1.41 -1.71
CA LYS A 249 -7.03 -1.16 -1.62
C LYS A 249 -7.77 -2.12 -0.69
N ASN A 250 -7.17 -2.40 0.47
CA ASN A 250 -7.74 -3.30 1.46
C ASN A 250 -9.10 -2.83 1.98
N THR A 251 -10.09 -3.73 2.04
CA THR A 251 -11.36 -3.47 2.74
C THR A 251 -11.58 -4.36 3.99
N ASP A 252 -10.66 -5.29 4.24
CA ASP A 252 -10.76 -6.23 5.37
C ASP A 252 -10.40 -5.56 6.70
N LYS A 253 -11.31 -5.71 7.68
CA LYS A 253 -11.21 -5.11 9.02
C LYS A 253 -10.07 -5.67 9.88
N ASP A 254 -9.69 -6.94 9.70
CA ASP A 254 -8.55 -7.52 10.42
C ASP A 254 -7.27 -6.83 9.97
N ILE A 255 -7.06 -6.67 8.65
CA ILE A 255 -5.88 -6.01 8.08
C ILE A 255 -5.92 -4.50 8.35
N GLU A 256 -7.10 -3.87 8.26
CA GLU A 256 -7.30 -2.47 8.61
C GLU A 256 -6.88 -2.18 10.05
N THR A 257 -7.14 -3.11 10.98
CA THR A 257 -6.71 -2.96 12.38
C THR A 257 -5.18 -3.07 12.54
N LEU A 258 -4.50 -3.81 11.66
CA LEU A 258 -3.04 -3.96 11.70
C LEU A 258 -2.31 -2.74 11.13
N ILE A 259 -2.80 -2.21 10.01
CA ILE A 259 -2.22 -1.02 9.39
C ILE A 259 -2.68 0.22 10.16
N GLY A 260 -3.96 0.29 10.51
CA GLY A 260 -4.55 1.38 11.26
C GLY A 260 -4.71 2.66 10.44
N LYS A 261 -4.34 3.78 11.05
CA LYS A 261 -4.57 5.13 10.52
C LYS A 261 -3.28 5.82 10.10
N LEU A 262 -2.30 5.08 9.59
CA LEU A 262 -0.95 5.60 9.29
C LEU A 262 -0.97 6.83 8.40
N ALA A 263 -1.80 6.84 7.36
CA ALA A 263 -1.91 8.00 6.47
C ALA A 263 -2.42 9.25 7.20
N ASN A 264 -3.39 9.09 8.10
CA ASN A 264 -3.91 10.17 8.93
C ASN A 264 -2.86 10.65 9.96
N GLU A 265 -2.23 9.71 10.66
CA GLU A 265 -1.20 9.97 11.67
C GLU A 265 0.05 10.61 11.06
N ALA A 266 0.39 10.31 9.81
CA ALA A 266 1.47 10.98 9.08
C ALA A 266 1.26 12.49 8.95
N VAL A 267 0.00 12.95 8.88
CA VAL A 267 -0.36 14.38 8.79
C VAL A 267 -0.50 14.99 10.17
N TYR A 268 -1.28 14.36 11.05
CA TYR A 268 -1.72 14.98 12.31
C TYR A 268 -0.89 14.58 13.52
N GLY A 269 -0.01 13.58 13.38
CA GLY A 269 0.62 12.91 14.51
C GLY A 269 -0.29 11.84 15.11
N SER A 270 0.34 10.89 15.81
CA SER A 270 -0.35 9.85 16.56
C SER A 270 -0.76 10.32 17.95
N VAL A 271 -1.76 9.66 18.55
CA VAL A 271 -2.17 9.92 19.95
C VAL A 271 -1.02 9.69 20.94
N GLY A 272 -0.09 8.78 20.61
CA GLY A 272 1.11 8.55 21.41
C GLY A 272 2.06 9.75 21.41
N GLU A 273 2.31 10.32 20.22
CA GLU A 273 3.11 11.53 20.08
C GLU A 273 2.46 12.74 20.75
N GLU A 274 1.14 12.88 20.66
CA GLU A 274 0.43 13.97 21.35
C GLU A 274 0.66 13.93 22.87
N LYS A 275 0.58 12.74 23.48
CA LYS A 275 0.87 12.56 24.92
C LYS A 275 2.31 12.89 25.26
N GLU A 276 3.26 12.39 24.47
CA GLU A 276 4.69 12.67 24.67
C GLU A 276 5.00 14.17 24.56
N MET A 277 4.38 14.86 23.59
CA MET A 277 4.51 16.31 23.42
C MET A 277 3.95 17.10 24.60
N ILE A 278 2.83 16.66 25.20
CA ILE A 278 2.26 17.28 26.40
C ILE A 278 3.17 17.08 27.61
N GLU A 279 3.72 15.88 27.79
CA GLU A 279 4.61 15.55 28.92
C GLU A 279 5.96 16.27 28.84
N THR A 280 6.50 16.45 27.63
CA THR A 280 7.78 17.13 27.36
C THR A 280 7.63 18.64 27.12
N PHE A 281 6.41 19.17 27.15
CA PHE A 281 6.18 20.59 26.94
C PHE A 281 6.91 21.43 28.00
N PRO A 282 7.63 22.50 27.61
CA PRO A 282 8.37 23.33 28.54
C PRO A 282 7.46 23.90 29.63
N LYS A 283 7.92 23.87 30.89
CA LYS A 283 7.18 24.49 32.00
C LYS A 283 7.45 25.99 32.00
N GLU A 284 6.51 26.75 32.57
CA GLU A 284 6.58 28.21 32.65
C GLU A 284 7.92 28.69 33.24
N ARG A 285 8.42 28.01 34.28
CA ARG A 285 9.73 28.30 34.89
C ARG A 285 10.91 28.16 33.92
N ASP A 286 10.90 27.12 33.10
CA ASP A 286 11.98 26.86 32.14
C ASP A 286 12.05 27.97 31.09
N ILE A 287 10.87 28.46 30.68
CA ILE A 287 10.73 29.60 29.77
C ILE A 287 11.13 30.91 30.45
N ASP A 288 10.74 31.14 31.69
CA ASP A 288 11.11 32.34 32.46
C ASP A 288 12.63 32.49 32.63
N ASP A 289 13.31 31.39 32.94
CA ASP A 289 14.77 31.38 33.09
C ASP A 289 15.46 31.61 31.74
N LEU A 290 14.92 31.05 30.64
CA LEU A 290 15.38 31.33 29.28
C LEU A 290 15.17 32.82 28.90
N VAL A 291 14.01 33.40 29.21
CA VAL A 291 13.70 34.81 28.93
C VAL A 291 14.66 35.73 29.68
N LYS A 292 14.92 35.47 30.97
CA LYS A 292 15.90 36.24 31.77
C LYS A 292 17.32 36.13 31.20
N TRP A 293 17.70 34.93 30.75
CA TRP A 293 19.01 34.71 30.14
C TRP A 293 19.16 35.47 28.80
N LEU A 294 18.11 35.49 27.97
CA LEU A 294 18.10 36.24 26.70
C LEU A 294 18.00 37.76 26.88
N THR A 295 17.45 38.23 28.02
CA THR A 295 17.25 39.65 28.32
C THR A 295 18.00 40.08 29.59
N PRO A 296 19.34 39.95 29.64
CA PRO A 296 20.09 40.34 30.82
C PRO A 296 19.91 41.84 31.04
N LYS A 297 19.35 42.22 32.20
CA LYS A 297 19.25 43.63 32.57
C LYS A 297 20.65 44.19 32.72
N ASN A 298 20.92 45.26 31.97
CA ASN A 298 22.20 45.95 32.04
C ASN A 298 22.37 46.52 33.46
N PRO A 299 23.39 46.09 34.22
CA PRO A 299 23.52 46.43 35.64
C PRO A 299 23.72 47.93 35.92
N ASN A 300 23.94 48.74 34.86
CA ASN A 300 24.18 50.17 34.94
C ASN A 300 22.93 51.05 34.71
N PHE A 301 21.76 50.48 34.45
CA PHE A 301 20.48 51.21 34.48
C PHE A 301 19.83 51.04 35.86
N LYS A 302 20.22 51.90 36.81
CA LYS A 302 19.47 52.18 38.05
C LYS A 302 18.70 53.47 37.88
#